data_AF-A0A3L7W196-F1
#
_entry.id   AF-A0A3L7W196-F1
#
_cell.length_a   1.000
_cell.length_b   1.000
_cell.length_c   1.000
_cell.angle_alpha   90.00
_cell.angle_beta   90.00
_cell.angle_gamma   90.00
#
_symmetry.space_group_name_H-M   'P 1'
#
loop_
_entity.id
_entity.type
_entity.pdbx_description
1 polymer ?
#
loop_
_entity_poly.entity_id
_entity_poly.type
_entity_poly.pdbx_seq_one_letter_code
_entity_poly.pdbx_strand_id
1 'polypeptide(L)'
;MALFTLPFTNPIEFAIALAIGGGFVFIFQRAAMTAENRETSWVKRLITGPNGKLLWGGAWIVWAVVFGLLLGTFTDRTAASAYGSVGLVALFTGFFVMMGYLWATIGE
;
A
#
# COMPACT_ATOMS: atom_id res chain seq x y z
N MET A 1 10.59 30.32 9.55
CA MET A 1 9.93 31.07 8.45
C MET A 1 9.71 30.24 7.20
N ALA A 2 10.67 29.42 6.74
CA ALA A 2 10.54 28.65 5.49
C ALA A 2 9.39 27.61 5.45
N LEU A 3 9.00 27.05 6.61
CA LEU A 3 7.91 26.07 6.71
C LEU A 3 6.54 26.62 6.29
N PHE A 4 6.28 27.91 6.51
CA PHE A 4 4.99 28.54 6.17
C PHE A 4 4.91 29.01 4.71
N THR A 5 6.06 29.18 4.03
CA THR A 5 6.10 29.55 2.61
C THR A 5 6.22 28.35 1.67
N LEU A 6 6.61 27.19 2.20
CA LEU A 6 6.77 25.92 1.49
C LEU A 6 5.61 25.55 0.55
N PRO A 7 4.32 25.70 0.95
CA PRO A 7 3.18 25.42 0.08
C PRO A 7 3.08 26.36 -1.13
N PHE A 8 3.60 27.58 -1.02
CA PHE A 8 3.58 28.56 -2.10
C PHE A 8 4.82 28.45 -3.00
N THR A 9 5.94 27.96 -2.45
CA THR A 9 7.17 27.70 -3.21
C THR A 9 7.09 26.39 -4.01
N ASN A 10 6.45 25.35 -3.47
CA ASN A 10 6.31 24.03 -4.09
C ASN A 10 4.83 23.58 -4.10
N PRO A 11 3.95 24.28 -4.84
CA PRO A 11 2.50 24.09 -4.74
C PRO A 11 2.03 22.73 -5.25
N ILE A 12 2.74 22.14 -6.21
CA ILE A 12 2.37 20.84 -6.81
C ILE A 12 2.68 19.72 -5.81
N GLU A 13 3.89 19.70 -5.25
CA GLU A 13 4.34 18.74 -4.26
C GLU A 13 3.46 18.79 -3.01
N PHE A 14 3.08 20.00 -2.59
CA PHE A 14 2.14 20.21 -1.49
C PHE A 14 0.74 19.65 -1.80
N ALA A 15 0.19 19.91 -2.99
CA ALA A 15 -1.10 19.37 -3.40
C ALA A 15 -1.11 17.84 -3.46
N ILE A 16 -0.03 17.22 -3.95
CA ILE A 16 0.13 15.77 -3.97
C ILE A 16 0.19 15.21 -2.55
N ALA A 17 0.99 15.81 -1.66
CA ALA A 17 1.08 15.40 -0.27
C ALA A 17 -0.28 15.51 0.45
N LEU A 18 -1.01 16.60 0.21
CA LEU A 18 -2.36 16.80 0.76
C LEU A 18 -3.36 15.77 0.22
N ALA A 19 -3.31 15.46 -1.07
CA ALA A 19 -4.16 14.44 -1.68
C ALA A 19 -3.87 13.05 -1.12
N ILE A 20 -2.59 12.68 -0.94
CA ILE A 20 -2.19 11.42 -0.32
C ILE A 20 -2.65 11.36 1.14
N GLY A 21 -2.42 12.41 1.91
CA GLY A 21 -2.86 12.51 3.31
C GLY A 21 -4.38 12.39 3.45
N GLY A 22 -5.14 13.12 2.63
CA GLY A 22 -6.59 13.01 2.56
C GLY A 22 -7.06 11.61 2.15
N GLY A 23 -6.36 10.98 1.20
CA GLY A 23 -6.61 9.60 0.78
C GLY A 23 -6.45 8.60 1.92
N PHE A 24 -5.41 8.74 2.76
CA PHE A 24 -5.24 7.90 3.94
C PHE A 24 -6.39 8.05 4.93
N VAL A 25 -6.78 9.28 5.26
CA VAL A 25 -7.91 9.55 6.18
C VAL A 25 -9.19 8.94 5.63
N PHE A 26 -9.45 9.12 4.33
CA PHE A 26 -10.62 8.56 3.67
C PHE A 26 -10.64 7.01 3.74
N ILE A 27 -9.51 6.36 3.44
CA ILE A 27 -9.39 4.90 3.51
C ILE A 27 -9.58 4.41 4.94
N PHE A 28 -8.94 5.03 5.93
CA PHE A 28 -9.05 4.62 7.34
C PHE A 28 -10.47 4.81 7.88
N GLN A 29 -11.12 5.93 7.55
CA GLN A 29 -12.52 6.16 7.92
C GLN A 29 -13.42 5.08 7.31
N ARG A 30 -13.25 4.78 6.02
CA ARG A 30 -14.04 3.77 5.33
C ARG A 30 -13.78 2.36 5.87
N ALA A 31 -12.53 2.05 6.21
CA ALA A 31 -12.15 0.78 6.84
C ALA A 31 -12.81 0.62 8.22
N ALA A 32 -12.81 1.68 9.05
CA ALA A 32 -13.45 1.67 10.36
C ALA A 32 -14.98 1.43 10.28
N MET A 33 -15.63 1.94 9.22
CA MET A 33 -17.06 1.75 8.96
C MET A 33 -17.39 0.40 8.29
N THR A 34 -16.40 -0.44 7.98
CA THR A 34 -16.63 -1.68 7.21
C THR A 34 -17.48 -2.70 7.98
N ALA A 35 -17.48 -2.66 9.32
CA ALA A 35 -18.33 -3.53 10.15
C ALA A 35 -19.85 -3.32 9.93
N GLU A 36 -20.28 -2.16 9.44
CA GLU A 36 -21.69 -1.86 9.16
C GLU A 36 -22.13 -2.23 7.73
N ASN A 37 -21.19 -2.52 6.83
CA ASN A 37 -21.51 -2.81 5.44
C ASN A 37 -21.64 -4.32 5.19
N ARG A 38 -22.65 -4.71 4.40
CA ARG A 38 -22.74 -6.08 3.86
C ARG A 38 -21.53 -6.33 2.96
N GLU A 39 -20.79 -7.39 3.26
CA GLU A 39 -19.69 -7.86 2.42
C GLU A 39 -20.17 -8.06 0.98
N THR A 40 -19.50 -7.40 0.04
CA THR A 40 -19.82 -7.47 -1.38
C THR A 40 -19.47 -8.85 -1.93
N SER A 41 -20.33 -9.39 -2.80
CA SER A 41 -20.21 -10.77 -3.32
C SER A 41 -18.88 -11.04 -4.02
N TRP A 42 -18.30 -10.04 -4.68
CA TRP A 42 -17.00 -10.13 -5.32
C TRP A 42 -15.85 -10.30 -4.32
N VAL A 43 -15.87 -9.59 -3.19
CA VAL A 43 -14.86 -9.72 -2.13
C VAL A 43 -14.87 -11.14 -1.57
N LYS A 44 -16.07 -11.66 -1.26
CA LYS A 44 -16.24 -13.05 -0.79
C LYS A 44 -15.72 -14.09 -1.78
N ARG A 45 -15.94 -13.86 -3.08
CA ARG A 45 -15.64 -14.84 -4.12
C ARG A 45 -14.17 -14.83 -4.55
N LEU A 46 -13.55 -13.64 -4.62
CA LEU A 46 -12.23 -13.47 -5.23
C LEU A 46 -11.13 -13.11 -4.25
N ILE A 47 -11.44 -12.41 -3.16
CA ILE A 47 -10.43 -12.01 -2.17
C ILE A 47 -10.35 -13.04 -1.03
N THR A 48 -11.51 -13.45 -0.50
CA THR A 48 -11.62 -14.33 0.68
C THR A 48 -12.16 -15.71 0.34
N GLY A 49 -12.32 -16.02 -0.96
CA GLY A 49 -12.87 -17.29 -1.42
C GLY A 49 -11.79 -18.37 -1.57
N PRO A 50 -12.17 -19.62 -1.89
CA PRO A 50 -11.23 -20.74 -2.03
C PRO A 50 -10.13 -20.51 -3.08
N ASN A 51 -10.41 -19.70 -4.10
CA ASN A 51 -9.43 -19.35 -5.12
C ASN A 51 -8.59 -18.11 -4.76
N GLY A 52 -8.76 -17.53 -3.57
CA GLY A 52 -8.06 -16.33 -3.12
C GLY A 52 -6.54 -16.52 -3.09
N LYS A 53 -6.05 -17.74 -2.84
CA LYS A 53 -4.61 -18.06 -2.88
C LYS A 53 -3.96 -17.77 -4.22
N LEU A 54 -4.70 -17.91 -5.34
CA LEU A 54 -4.19 -17.57 -6.67
C LEU A 54 -4.05 -16.05 -6.85
N LEU A 55 -5.03 -15.29 -6.36
CA LEU A 55 -4.98 -13.83 -6.42
C LEU A 55 -3.85 -13.28 -5.54
N TRP A 56 -3.76 -13.73 -4.29
CA TRP A 56 -2.74 -13.26 -3.37
C TRP A 56 -1.35 -13.78 -3.71
N GLY A 57 -1.23 -15.03 -4.19
CA GLY A 57 0.04 -15.57 -4.68
C GLY A 57 0.52 -14.85 -5.93
N GLY A 58 -0.39 -14.55 -6.86
CA GLY A 58 -0.09 -13.70 -8.02
C GLY A 58 0.33 -12.29 -7.61
N ALA A 59 -0.39 -11.66 -6.67
CA ALA A 59 -0.04 -10.35 -6.13
C ALA A 59 1.34 -10.37 -5.46
N TRP A 60 1.71 -11.45 -4.76
CA TRP A 60 3.03 -11.62 -4.16
C TRP A 60 4.13 -11.70 -5.21
N ILE A 61 3.93 -12.49 -6.28
CA ILE A 61 4.89 -12.59 -7.38
C ILE A 61 5.07 -11.23 -8.06
N VAL A 62 3.96 -10.55 -8.39
CA VAL A 62 4.00 -9.21 -8.99
C VAL A 62 4.74 -8.24 -8.09
N TRP A 63 4.42 -8.23 -6.79
CA TRP A 63 5.10 -7.39 -5.80
C TRP A 63 6.61 -7.67 -5.77
N ALA A 64 7.02 -8.94 -5.72
CA ALA A 64 8.43 -9.34 -5.65
C ALA A 64 9.21 -8.93 -6.90
N VAL A 65 8.60 -9.08 -8.09
CA VAL A 65 9.21 -8.65 -9.35
C VAL A 65 9.32 -7.12 -9.40
N VAL A 66 8.23 -6.42 -9.10
CA VAL A 66 8.17 -4.95 -9.16
C VAL A 66 9.18 -4.33 -8.19
N PHE A 67 9.17 -4.70 -6.91
CA PHE A 67 10.11 -4.13 -5.95
C PHE A 67 11.52 -4.70 -6.06
N GLY A 68 11.68 -5.95 -6.49
CA GLY A 68 13.00 -6.54 -6.78
C GLY A 68 13.73 -5.78 -7.90
N LEU A 69 13.00 -5.29 -8.90
CA LEU A 69 13.57 -4.46 -9.97
C LEU A 69 13.67 -2.99 -9.58
N LEU A 70 12.66 -2.44 -8.90
CA LEU A 70 12.59 -1.00 -8.58
C LEU A 70 13.56 -0.59 -7.48
N LEU A 71 13.78 -1.40 -6.44
CA LEU A 71 14.58 -0.99 -5.28
C LEU A 71 16.03 -0.67 -5.67
N GLY A 72 16.61 -1.38 -6.64
CA GLY A 72 17.95 -1.09 -7.16
C GLY A 72 18.06 0.22 -7.97
N THR A 73 16.93 0.80 -8.41
CA THR A 73 16.89 2.06 -9.17
C THR A 73 16.85 3.30 -8.29
N PHE A 74 16.50 3.15 -7.01
CA PHE A 74 16.41 4.24 -6.05
C PHE A 74 17.69 4.33 -5.20
N THR A 75 18.75 4.91 -5.76
CA THR A 75 20.06 5.04 -5.09
C THR A 75 20.13 6.19 -4.06
N ASP A 76 19.25 7.20 -4.17
CA ASP A 76 19.39 8.48 -3.43
C ASP A 76 18.29 8.78 -2.37
N ARG A 77 17.62 7.76 -1.82
CA ARG A 77 16.55 7.95 -0.81
C ARG A 77 16.61 6.75 0.16
N THR A 78 17.28 6.67 1.32
CA THR A 78 17.35 7.51 2.53
C THR A 78 16.25 7.35 3.57
N ALA A 79 16.49 6.45 4.55
CA ALA A 79 15.98 6.61 5.93
C ALA A 79 16.86 7.63 6.70
N ALA A 80 18.13 7.74 6.31
CA ALA A 80 18.94 8.95 6.14
C ALA A 80 19.87 8.83 4.89
N SER A 81 20.12 7.57 4.46
CA SER A 81 20.44 6.91 3.14
C SER A 81 20.46 5.41 3.47
N ALA A 82 19.95 4.40 2.75
CA ALA A 82 20.00 4.14 1.31
C ALA A 82 18.88 3.17 0.78
N TYR A 83 17.67 3.15 1.37
CA TYR A 83 16.44 2.59 0.73
C TYR A 83 15.14 3.37 1.04
N GLY A 84 15.16 4.25 2.06
CA GLY A 84 14.19 5.33 2.25
C GLY A 84 12.73 4.96 2.31
N SER A 85 11.87 5.95 2.06
CA SER A 85 10.41 5.80 2.10
C SER A 85 9.92 4.70 1.16
N VAL A 86 10.61 4.46 0.04
CA VAL A 86 10.27 3.41 -0.94
C VAL A 86 10.51 2.02 -0.35
N GLY A 87 11.62 1.81 0.37
CA GLY A 87 11.89 0.56 1.08
C GLY A 87 10.86 0.29 2.18
N LEU A 88 10.41 1.32 2.90
CA LEU A 88 9.31 1.19 3.88
C LEU A 88 7.99 0.82 3.20
N VAL A 89 7.67 1.45 2.08
CA VAL A 89 6.48 1.10 1.28
C VAL A 89 6.57 -0.35 0.80
N ALA A 90 7.72 -0.77 0.28
CA ALA A 90 7.96 -2.16 -0.14
C ALA A 90 7.70 -3.11 1.03
N LEU A 91 8.32 -2.88 2.18
CA LEU A 91 8.18 -3.72 3.37
C LEU A 91 6.73 -3.83 3.85
N PHE A 92 6.03 -2.69 4.01
CA PHE A 92 4.65 -2.71 4.47
C PHE A 92 3.70 -3.37 3.46
N THR A 93 3.83 -3.04 2.18
CA THR A 93 2.98 -3.65 1.13
C THR A 93 3.23 -5.15 1.00
N GLY A 94 4.50 -5.59 1.05
CA GLY A 94 4.87 -7.00 1.00
C GLY A 94 4.33 -7.80 2.19
N PHE A 95 4.40 -7.21 3.40
CA PHE A 95 3.80 -7.81 4.59
C PHE A 95 2.29 -8.04 4.43
N PHE A 96 1.53 -7.04 3.98
CA PHE A 96 0.09 -7.19 3.81
C PHE A 96 -0.28 -8.19 2.70
N VAL A 97 0.47 -8.21 1.59
CA VAL A 97 0.26 -9.19 0.51
C VAL A 97 0.53 -10.61 1.00
N MET A 98 1.60 -10.81 1.77
CA MET A 98 1.91 -12.11 2.36
C MET A 98 0.89 -12.55 3.41
N MET A 99 0.41 -11.63 4.26
CA MET A 99 -0.65 -11.93 5.21
C MET A 99 -1.95 -12.32 4.50
N GLY A 100 -2.29 -11.63 3.40
CA GLY A 100 -3.42 -12.00 2.54
C GLY A 100 -3.28 -13.40 1.95
N TYR A 101 -2.07 -13.74 1.46
CA TYR A 101 -1.78 -15.08 0.94
C TYR A 101 -1.89 -16.17 2.02
N LEU A 102 -1.23 -15.97 3.16
CA LEU A 102 -1.28 -16.91 4.29
C LEU A 102 -2.71 -17.16 4.74
N TRP A 103 -3.49 -16.08 4.92
CA TRP A 103 -4.89 -16.19 5.31
C TRP A 103 -5.73 -16.95 4.26
N ALA A 104 -5.51 -16.69 2.98
CA ALA A 104 -6.19 -17.40 1.90
C ALA A 104 -5.79 -18.88 1.78
N THR A 105 -4.62 -19.28 2.28
CA THR A 105 -4.17 -20.69 2.29
C THR A 105 -4.56 -21.45 3.55
N ILE A 106 -4.61 -20.78 4.71
CA ILE A 106 -4.96 -21.42 6.00
C ILE A 106 -6.47 -21.52 6.16
N GLY A 107 -7.24 -20.61 5.54
CA GLY A 107 -8.70 -20.62 5.60
C GLY A 107 -9.41 -21.69 4.75
N GLU A 108 -8.66 -22.63 4.15
CA GLU A 108 -9.17 -23.79 3.40
C GLU A 108 -9.43 -25.01 4.30
#